data_AF-A0A7S2DZD7-F1
#
_entry.id   AF-A0A7S2DZD7-F1
#
_cell.length_a   1.000
_cell.length_b   1.000
_cell.length_c   1.000
_cell.angle_alpha   90.00
_cell.angle_beta   90.00
_cell.angle_gamma   90.00
#
_symmetry.space_group_name_H-M   'P 1'
#
loop_
_entity.id
_entity.type
_entity.pdbx_description
1 polymer ?
#
loop_
_entity_poly.entity_id
_entity_poly.type
_entity_poly.pdbx_seq_one_letter_code
_entity_poly.pdbx_strand_id
1 'polypeptide(L)'
;LVRFMYTESLQIGPDSASALLVASDMLGMTLAKELVVGWLEKHVNVESAVTVLDLADRHCCPRLQEVCELYICRHFTEFITAALVSGLSEVQLSRILTH
;
A
#
# COMPACT_ATOMS: atom_id res chain seq x y z
N LEU A 1 11.61 9.11 10.26
CA LEU A 1 10.86 10.38 10.25
C LEU A 1 11.63 11.55 10.85
N VAL A 2 12.20 11.47 12.05
CA VAL A 2 13.00 12.59 12.60
C VAL A 2 14.14 12.99 11.64
N ARG A 3 14.89 12.03 11.11
CA ARG A 3 15.94 12.32 10.13
C ARG A 3 15.42 13.00 8.86
N PHE A 4 14.20 12.69 8.40
CA PHE A 4 13.57 13.35 7.26
C PHE A 4 13.26 14.83 7.56
N MET A 5 12.82 15.16 8.78
CA MET A 5 12.63 16.57 9.19
C MET A 5 13.92 17.40 9.12
N TYR A 6 15.08 16.77 9.32
CA TYR A 6 16.37 17.46 9.34
C TYR A 6 17.18 17.34 8.05
N THR A 7 16.93 16.34 7.21
CA THR A 7 17.75 16.03 6.02
C THR A 7 16.94 15.98 4.72
N GLU A 8 15.62 16.13 4.79
CA GLU A 8 14.67 16.01 3.67
C GLU A 8 14.79 14.70 2.86
N SER A 9 15.61 13.75 3.34
CA SER A 9 15.88 12.48 2.69
C SER A 9 15.15 11.37 3.44
N LEU A 10 14.30 10.64 2.72
CA LEU A 10 13.54 9.52 3.24
C LEU A 10 14.03 8.22 2.62
N GLN A 11 14.60 7.33 3.44
CA GLN A 11 14.96 5.98 3.00
C GLN A 11 13.74 5.07 3.13
N ILE A 12 13.16 4.69 1.99
CA ILE A 12 11.99 3.82 1.90
C ILE A 12 12.48 2.44 1.45
N GLY A 13 12.29 1.44 2.28
CA GLY A 13 12.53 0.03 1.95
C GLY A 13 11.21 -0.75 1.94
N PRO A 14 11.15 -1.94 1.33
CA PRO A 14 9.92 -2.72 1.21
C PRO A 14 9.31 -3.06 2.58
N ASP A 15 10.12 -3.46 3.55
CA ASP A 15 9.66 -3.77 4.91
C ASP A 15 9.35 -2.52 5.75
N SER A 16 9.99 -1.39 5.44
CA SER A 16 9.84 -0.15 6.20
C SER A 16 8.77 0.77 5.63
N ALA A 17 8.34 0.58 4.39
CA ALA A 17 7.33 1.39 3.70
C ALA A 17 5.98 1.39 4.45
N SER A 18 5.57 0.23 4.95
CA SER A 18 4.34 0.07 5.75
C SER A 18 4.39 0.87 7.06
N ALA A 19 5.45 0.66 7.86
CA ALA A 19 5.67 1.39 9.11
C ALA A 19 5.86 2.90 8.88
N LEU A 20 6.50 3.29 7.77
CA LEU A 20 6.65 4.68 7.36
C LEU A 20 5.32 5.32 7.00
N LEU A 21 4.43 4.62 6.28
CA LEU A 21 3.10 5.11 5.95
C LEU A 21 2.31 5.37 7.25
N VAL A 22 2.27 4.37 8.14
CA VAL A 22 1.60 4.44 9.46
C VAL A 22 2.13 5.62 10.27
N ALA A 23 3.45 5.73 10.39
CA ALA A 23 4.07 6.76 11.20
C ALA A 23 3.94 8.16 10.57
N SER A 24 3.96 8.27 9.24
CA SER A 24 3.72 9.54 8.54
C SER A 24 2.28 10.01 8.71
N ASP A 25 1.32 9.09 8.66
CA ASP A 25 -0.10 9.35 8.90
C ASP A 25 -0.34 9.78 10.35
N MET A 26 0.20 9.03 11.32
CA MET A 26 0.11 9.33 12.75
C MET A 26 0.73 10.69 13.12
N LEU A 27 1.83 11.06 12.45
CA LEU A 27 2.51 12.34 12.65
C LEU A 27 1.91 13.48 11.82
N GLY A 28 0.89 13.22 10.98
CA GLY A 28 0.30 14.22 10.09
C GLY A 28 1.26 14.77 9.04
N MET A 29 2.31 14.01 8.68
CA MET A 29 3.33 14.42 7.74
C MET A 29 2.92 14.08 6.30
N THR A 30 2.08 14.93 5.71
CA THR A 30 1.53 14.73 4.36
C THR A 30 2.62 14.53 3.29
N LEU A 31 3.72 15.30 3.34
CA LEU A 31 4.83 15.17 2.39
C LEU A 31 5.52 13.79 2.47
N ALA A 32 5.74 13.28 3.68
CA ALA A 32 6.33 11.95 3.87
C ALA A 32 5.36 10.86 3.42
N LYS A 33 4.06 11.04 3.70
CA LYS A 33 2.98 10.15 3.25
C LYS A 33 2.93 10.07 1.72
N GLU A 34 2.96 11.20 1.02
CA GLU A 34 2.97 11.23 -0.45
C GLU A 34 4.23 10.60 -1.06
N LEU A 35 5.41 10.83 -0.46
CA LEU A 35 6.66 10.19 -0.90
C LEU A 35 6.60 8.67 -0.78
N VAL A 36 6.07 8.16 0.35
CA VAL A 36 5.91 6.72 0.58
C VAL A 36 4.88 6.12 -0.37
N VAL A 37 3.76 6.81 -0.60
CA VAL A 37 2.73 6.42 -1.58
C VAL A 37 3.33 6.33 -2.98
N GLY A 38 4.04 7.36 -3.44
CA GLY A 38 4.63 7.37 -4.79
C GLY A 38 5.76 6.35 -4.98
N TRP A 39 6.45 5.97 -3.91
CA TRP A 39 7.42 4.87 -3.93
C TRP A 39 6.71 3.51 -3.99
N LEU A 40 5.64 3.34 -3.21
CA LEU A 40 4.80 2.13 -3.21
C LEU A 40 4.11 1.90 -4.55
N GLU A 41 3.61 2.95 -5.21
CA GLU A 41 3.04 2.85 -6.57
C GLU A 41 4.06 2.30 -7.58
N LYS A 42 5.36 2.61 -7.43
CA LYS A 42 6.42 2.15 -8.32
C LYS A 42 6.98 0.77 -7.98
N HIS A 43 6.78 0.31 -6.75
CA HIS A 43 7.30 -0.96 -6.23
C HIS A 43 6.21 -1.91 -5.74
N VAL A 44 4.97 -1.71 -6.20
CA VAL A 44 3.89 -2.67 -5.99
C VAL A 44 4.24 -3.97 -6.72
N ASN A 45 4.22 -5.06 -5.97
CA ASN A 45 4.44 -6.42 -6.45
C ASN A 45 3.23 -7.27 -6.02
N VAL A 46 2.98 -8.40 -6.67
CA VAL A 46 1.81 -9.26 -6.38
C VAL A 46 1.70 -9.58 -4.86
N GLU A 47 2.81 -9.95 -4.22
CA GLU A 47 2.83 -10.25 -2.78
C GLU A 47 2.67 -9.00 -1.88
N SER A 48 3.23 -7.86 -2.30
CA SER A 48 3.12 -6.61 -1.53
C SER A 48 1.81 -5.86 -1.77
N ALA A 49 1.11 -6.11 -2.87
CA ALA A 49 -0.15 -5.45 -3.19
C ALA A 49 -1.23 -5.75 -2.15
N VAL A 50 -1.28 -6.96 -1.56
CA VAL A 50 -2.22 -7.29 -0.47
C VAL A 50 -1.95 -6.42 0.76
N THR A 51 -0.69 -6.40 1.20
CA THR A 51 -0.31 -5.71 2.43
C THR A 51 -0.46 -4.19 2.28
N VAL A 52 -0.14 -3.66 1.10
CA VAL A 52 -0.29 -2.24 0.76
C VAL A 52 -1.75 -1.83 0.63
N LEU A 53 -2.61 -2.67 0.06
CA LEU A 53 -4.05 -2.42 -0.04
C LEU A 53 -4.71 -2.40 1.34
N ASP A 54 -4.37 -3.35 2.20
CA ASP A 54 -4.86 -3.39 3.58
C ASP A 54 -4.38 -2.17 4.40
N LEU A 55 -3.13 -1.72 4.19
CA LEU A 55 -2.64 -0.47 4.76
C LEU A 55 -3.39 0.76 4.21
N ALA A 56 -3.69 0.79 2.91
CA ALA A 56 -4.42 1.89 2.29
C ALA A 56 -5.85 2.00 2.83
N ASP A 57 -6.51 0.86 3.06
CA ASP A 57 -7.84 0.76 3.69
C ASP A 57 -7.79 1.26 5.15
N ARG A 58 -6.79 0.82 5.93
CA ARG A 58 -6.62 1.24 7.33
C ARG A 58 -6.27 2.73 7.50
N HIS A 59 -5.52 3.32 6.56
CA HIS A 59 -5.04 4.70 6.64
C HIS A 59 -5.80 5.68 5.73
N CYS A 60 -6.96 5.27 5.21
CA CYS A 60 -7.84 6.08 4.35
C CYS A 60 -7.08 6.79 3.21
N CYS A 61 -6.31 6.02 2.44
CA CYS A 61 -5.61 6.50 1.26
C CYS A 61 -6.32 6.06 -0.03
N PRO A 62 -7.38 6.77 -0.47
CA PRO A 62 -8.21 6.32 -1.60
C PRO A 62 -7.42 6.21 -2.91
N ARG A 63 -6.43 7.09 -3.10
CA ARG A 63 -5.60 7.12 -4.31
C ARG A 63 -4.68 5.90 -4.44
N LEU A 64 -4.09 5.46 -3.32
CA LEU A 64 -3.25 4.26 -3.28
C LEU A 64 -4.09 3.00 -3.38
N GLN A 65 -5.28 3.02 -2.76
CA GLN A 65 -6.25 1.95 -2.80
C GLN A 65 -6.70 1.65 -4.24
N GLU A 66 -7.09 2.67 -5.01
CA GLU A 66 -7.50 2.53 -6.42
C GLU A 66 -6.38 1.92 -7.29
N VAL A 67 -5.14 2.37 -7.10
CA VAL A 67 -3.99 1.83 -7.84
C VAL A 67 -3.72 0.37 -7.48
N CYS A 68 -3.82 0.01 -6.19
CA CYS A 68 -3.65 -1.37 -5.74
C CYS A 68 -4.77 -2.27 -6.24
N GLU A 69 -6.03 -1.81 -6.21
CA GLU A 69 -7.18 -2.54 -6.76
C GLU A 69 -7.01 -2.80 -8.24
N LEU A 70 -6.67 -1.79 -9.04
CA LEU A 70 -6.41 -1.94 -10.47
C LEU A 70 -5.26 -2.92 -10.76
N TYR A 71 -4.20 -2.88 -9.95
CA TYR A 71 -3.08 -3.79 -10.09
C TYR A 71 -3.47 -5.25 -9.79
N ILE A 72 -4.25 -5.46 -8.73
CA ILE A 72 -4.77 -6.77 -8.36
C ILE A 72 -5.77 -7.28 -9.39
N CYS A 73 -6.66 -6.44 -9.91
CA CYS A 73 -7.59 -6.82 -10.99
C CYS A 73 -6.84 -7.24 -12.26
N ARG A 74 -5.73 -6.57 -12.61
CA ARG A 74 -4.92 -6.92 -13.78
C ARG A 74 -4.16 -8.23 -13.61
N HIS A 75 -3.61 -8.48 -12.42
CA HIS A 75 -2.87 -9.71 -12.12
C HIS A 75 -3.71 -10.78 -11.42
N PHE A 76 -5.04 -10.64 -11.37
CA PHE A 76 -5.94 -11.45 -10.55
C PHE A 76 -5.77 -12.96 -10.78
N THR A 77 -5.51 -13.36 -12.02
CA THR A 77 -5.29 -14.76 -12.41
C THR A 77 -3.99 -15.35 -11.87
N GLU A 78 -2.91 -14.56 -11.82
CA GLU A 78 -1.64 -14.93 -11.16
C GLU A 78 -1.73 -14.78 -9.64
N PHE A 79 -2.59 -13.88 -9.16
CA PHE A 79 -2.80 -13.58 -7.76
C PHE A 79 -3.56 -14.70 -7.03
N ILE A 80 -4.64 -15.21 -7.61
CA ILE A 80 -5.41 -16.34 -7.06
C ILE A 80 -4.56 -17.62 -7.00
N THR A 81 -3.63 -17.76 -7.93
CA THR A 81 -2.77 -18.95 -8.01
C THR A 81 -1.55 -18.86 -7.09
N ALA A 82 -0.99 -17.66 -6.87
CA ALA A 82 0.20 -17.45 -6.03
C ALA A 82 -0.13 -17.13 -4.55
N ALA A 83 -1.20 -16.38 -4.28
CA ALA A 83 -1.51 -15.88 -2.95
C ALA A 83 -2.72 -16.61 -2.36
N LEU A 84 -2.43 -17.44 -1.36
CA LEU A 84 -3.38 -18.05 -0.45
C LEU A 84 -4.45 -17.00 -0.05
N VAL A 85 -5.70 -17.30 -0.40
CA VAL A 85 -6.94 -16.52 -0.14
C VAL A 85 -7.14 -16.17 1.34
N SER A 86 -6.27 -16.62 2.23
CA SER A 86 -6.31 -16.40 3.69
C SER A 86 -5.97 -14.97 4.15
N GLY A 87 -5.41 -14.12 3.29
CA GLY A 87 -5.01 -12.75 3.66
C GLY A 87 -6.02 -11.65 3.33
N LEU A 88 -6.98 -11.91 2.45
CA LEU A 88 -7.93 -10.90 1.98
C LEU A 88 -9.23 -10.96 2.78
N SER A 89 -9.65 -9.81 3.32
CA SER A 89 -10.97 -9.66 3.95
C SER A 89 -12.10 -9.85 2.93
N GLU A 90 -13.24 -10.41 3.38
CA GLU A 90 -14.47 -10.54 2.56
C GLU A 90 -14.88 -9.23 1.87
N VAL A 91 -14.63 -8.10 2.52
CA VAL A 91 -14.96 -6.77 1.98
C VAL A 91 -14.07 -6.41 0.80
N GLN A 92 -12.80 -6.78 0.84
CA GLN A 92 -11.84 -6.54 -0.24
C GLN A 92 -12.12 -7.45 -1.43
N LEU A 93 -12.47 -8.72 -1.17
CA LEU A 93 -12.86 -9.68 -2.21
C LEU A 93 -14.15 -9.26 -2.92
N SER A 94 -15.18 -8.84 -2.18
CA SER A 94 -16.43 -8.38 -2.80
C SER A 94 -16.22 -7.13 -3.66
N ARG A 95 -15.36 -6.20 -3.22
CA ARG A 95 -15.05 -4.98 -3.98
C ARG A 95 -14.27 -5.29 -5.27
N ILE A 96 -13.33 -6.22 -5.23
CA ILE A 96 -12.55 -6.67 -6.40
C ILE A 96 -13.41 -7.50 -7.37
N LEU A 97 -14.33 -8.34 -6.88
CA LEU A 97 -15.23 -9.14 -7.72
C LEU A 97 -16.38 -8.34 -8.37
N THR A 98 -16.73 -7.19 -7.79
CA THR A 98 -17.81 -6.33 -8.33
C THR A 98 -17.31 -5.42 -9.46
N HIS A 99 -15.99 -5.27 -9.59
CA HIS A 99 -15.35 -4.37 -10.56
C HIS A 99 -14.87 -5.10 -11.82
#